data_AF-A0A947HTP2-F1
#
_entry.id   AF-A0A947HTP2-F1
#
_cell.length_a   1.000
_cell.length_b   1.000
_cell.length_c   1.000
_cell.angle_alpha   90.00
_cell.angle_beta   90.00
_cell.angle_gamma   90.00
#
_symmetry.space_group_name_H-M   'P 1'
#
loop_
_entity.id
_entity.type
_entity.pdbx_description
1 polymer ?
#
loop_
_entity_poly.entity_id
_entity_poly.type
_entity_poly.pdbx_seq_one_letter_code
_entity_poly.pdbx_strand_id
1 'polypeptide(L)'
;MNSAYLLDTDVVSELRKQRPHGGVVAWLALVAGAYNVLPMDAATFRAWARLMHRKSETLYEDAMIAATAKVHGLTVATRNVSDFNALGLDVFNPFAPAQA
;
A
#
# COMPACT_ATOMS: atom_id res chain seq x y z
N MET A 1 -18.17 -5.55 -5.09
CA MET A 1 -17.40 -4.34 -5.41
C MET A 1 -15.97 -4.77 -5.69
N ASN A 2 -15.44 -4.49 -6.88
CA ASN A 2 -14.09 -4.88 -7.27
C ASN A 2 -13.12 -3.78 -6.80
N SER A 3 -12.61 -3.88 -5.58
CA SER A 3 -11.61 -2.92 -5.08
C SER A 3 -10.21 -3.35 -5.55
N ALA A 4 -9.48 -2.44 -6.19
CA ALA A 4 -8.10 -2.66 -6.60
C ALA A 4 -7.15 -2.10 -5.54
N TYR A 5 -6.22 -2.93 -5.08
CA TYR A 5 -5.30 -2.59 -3.99
C TYR A 5 -3.88 -2.39 -4.51
N LEU A 6 -3.21 -1.36 -3.98
CA LEU A 6 -1.76 -1.27 -4.06
C LEU A 6 -1.16 -1.80 -2.74
N LEU A 7 -0.31 -2.81 -2.84
CA LEU A 7 0.33 -3.41 -1.67
C LEU A 7 1.47 -2.53 -1.17
N ASP A 8 1.45 -2.22 0.12
CA ASP A 8 2.62 -1.70 0.83
C ASP A 8 3.63 -2.83 1.10
N THR A 9 4.89 -2.45 1.28
CA THR A 9 6.01 -3.35 1.58
C THR A 9 5.80 -4.12 2.88
N ASP A 10 5.07 -3.55 3.85
CA ASP A 10 4.79 -4.19 5.13
C ASP A 10 3.95 -5.47 4.95
N VAL A 11 2.96 -5.46 4.05
CA VAL A 11 2.10 -6.59 3.70
C VAL A 11 2.93 -7.70 3.06
N VAL A 12 3.76 -7.36 2.08
CA VAL A 12 4.60 -8.35 1.38
C VAL A 12 5.66 -8.91 2.31
N SER A 13 6.24 -8.06 3.17
CA SER A 13 7.26 -8.46 4.13
C SER A 13 6.76 -9.44 5.19
N GLU A 14 5.45 -9.45 5.45
CA GLU A 14 4.82 -10.37 6.40
C GLU A 14 5.09 -11.82 6.04
N LEU A 15 5.12 -12.15 4.74
CA LEU A 15 5.40 -13.49 4.22
C LEU A 15 6.82 -13.99 4.56
N ARG A 16 7.73 -13.10 4.95
CA ARG A 16 9.11 -13.45 5.33
C ARG A 16 9.25 -13.85 6.81
N LYS A 17 8.22 -13.62 7.63
CA LYS A 17 8.29 -13.86 9.08
C LYS A 17 8.20 -15.35 9.39
N GLN A 18 8.86 -15.80 10.46
CA GLN A 18 8.76 -17.19 10.95
C GLN A 18 7.33 -17.57 11.36
N ARG A 19 6.56 -16.59 11.85
CA ARG A 19 5.15 -16.74 12.24
C ARG A 19 4.36 -15.57 11.62
N PRO A 20 3.93 -15.70 10.37
CA PRO A 20 3.18 -14.64 9.69
C PRO A 20 1.75 -14.54 10.23
N HIS A 21 1.14 -13.37 10.10
CA HIS A 21 -0.26 -13.13 10.44
C HIS A 21 -1.18 -13.95 9.52
N GLY A 22 -1.87 -14.94 10.07
CA GLY A 22 -2.72 -15.86 9.28
C GLY A 22 -3.79 -15.16 8.45
N GLY A 23 -4.38 -14.08 8.98
CA GLY A 23 -5.37 -13.28 8.25
C GLY A 23 -4.80 -12.57 7.03
N VAL A 24 -3.55 -12.10 7.10
CA VAL A 24 -2.86 -11.44 5.97
C VAL A 24 -2.53 -12.46 4.89
N VAL A 25 -2.02 -13.64 5.30
CA VAL A 25 -1.70 -14.74 4.37
C VAL A 25 -2.97 -15.20 3.64
N ALA A 26 -4.07 -15.39 4.37
CA ALA A 26 -5.35 -15.79 3.79
C ALA A 26 -5.87 -14.73 2.80
N TRP A 27 -5.82 -13.45 3.17
CA TRP A 27 -6.24 -12.37 2.29
C TRP A 27 -5.35 -12.25 1.04
N LEU A 28 -4.01 -12.34 1.18
CA LEU A 28 -3.08 -12.33 0.05
C LEU A 28 -3.37 -13.47 -0.93
N ALA A 29 -3.72 -14.66 -0.44
CA ALA A 29 -4.10 -15.77 -1.31
C ALA A 29 -5.36 -15.48 -2.15
N LEU A 30 -6.32 -14.72 -1.62
CA LEU A 30 -7.52 -14.30 -2.36
C LEU A 30 -7.20 -13.29 -3.46
N VAL A 31 -6.30 -12.34 -3.20
CA VAL A 31 -5.96 -11.28 -4.17
C VAL A 31 -4.84 -11.68 -5.13
N ALA A 32 -4.15 -12.79 -4.87
CA ALA A 32 -2.94 -13.18 -5.62
C ALA A 32 -3.15 -13.48 -7.10
N GLY A 33 -4.36 -13.89 -7.49
CA GLY A 33 -4.70 -14.11 -8.89
C GLY A 33 -4.80 -12.83 -9.73
N ALA A 34 -4.76 -11.65 -9.09
CA ALA A 34 -4.97 -10.35 -9.74
C ALA A 34 -3.74 -9.42 -9.67
N TYR A 35 -2.56 -9.93 -9.30
CA TYR A 35 -1.37 -9.09 -9.15
C TYR A 35 -0.97 -8.42 -10.47
N ASN A 36 -0.98 -7.09 -10.46
CA ASN A 36 -0.39 -6.24 -11.49
C ASN A 36 0.78 -5.48 -10.86
N VAL A 37 1.95 -5.55 -11.49
CA VAL A 37 3.09 -4.71 -11.12
C VAL A 37 2.91 -3.38 -11.84
N LEU A 38 2.67 -2.31 -11.08
CA LEU A 38 2.55 -0.97 -11.64
C LEU A 38 3.93 -0.31 -11.72
N PRO A 39 4.38 0.12 -12.92
CA PRO A 39 5.62 0.87 -13.02
C PRO A 39 5.47 2.25 -12.39
N MET A 40 6.52 2.74 -11.73
CA MET A 40 6.55 4.13 -11.30
C MET A 40 6.88 5.00 -12.52
N ASP A 41 5.85 5.42 -13.24
CA ASP A 41 5.99 6.21 -14.46
C ASP A 41 6.25 7.70 -14.16
N ALA A 42 6.41 8.50 -15.21
CA ALA A 42 6.68 9.93 -15.07
C ALA A 42 5.55 10.71 -14.36
N ALA A 43 4.31 10.24 -14.43
CA ALA A 43 3.20 10.87 -13.70
C ALA A 43 3.33 10.59 -12.20
N THR A 44 3.66 9.35 -11.86
CA THR A 44 3.86 8.88 -10.50
C THR A 44 5.08 9.52 -9.85
N PHE A 45 6.23 9.58 -10.53
CA PHE A 45 7.42 10.30 -10.06
C PHE A 45 7.16 11.78 -9.78
N ARG A 46 6.34 12.45 -10.61
CA ARG A 46 5.97 13.85 -10.37
C ARG A 46 5.06 14.01 -9.15
N ALA A 47 4.14 13.08 -8.93
CA ALA A 47 3.30 13.08 -7.74
C ALA A 47 4.15 12.84 -6.48
N TRP A 48 5.06 11.87 -6.53
CA TRP A 48 6.03 11.57 -5.49
C TRP A 48 6.90 12.79 -5.13
N ALA A 49 7.48 13.46 -6.13
CA ALA A 49 8.32 14.64 -5.90
C ALA A 49 7.56 15.78 -5.18
N ARG A 50 6.26 15.95 -5.47
CA ARG A 50 5.41 16.92 -4.76
C ARG A 50 5.16 16.51 -3.30
N LEU A 51 4.96 15.23 -3.02
CA LEU A 51 4.78 14.72 -1.67
C LEU A 51 6.06 14.91 -0.83
N MET A 52 7.22 14.71 -1.43
CA MET A 52 8.52 14.74 -0.74
C MET A 52 9.10 16.14 -0.51
N HIS A 53 8.49 17.19 -1.06
CA HIS A 53 8.98 18.55 -0.87
C HIS A 53 9.02 18.93 0.62
N ARG A 54 10.25 19.13 1.14
CA ARG A 54 10.56 19.42 2.56
C ARG A 54 10.15 18.31 3.54
N LYS A 55 10.21 17.05 3.11
CA LYS A 55 9.98 15.87 3.96
C LYS A 55 11.27 15.12 4.23
N SER A 56 11.26 14.28 5.27
CA SER A 56 12.38 13.40 5.63
C SER A 56 12.62 12.34 4.55
N GLU A 57 13.87 11.99 4.29
CA GLU A 57 14.24 10.92 3.36
C GLU A 57 13.72 9.55 3.80
N THR A 58 13.46 9.36 5.10
CA THR A 58 12.90 8.13 5.65
C THR A 58 11.50 7.79 5.10
N LEU A 59 10.83 8.72 4.42
CA LEU A 59 9.50 8.53 3.84
C LEU A 59 9.53 8.21 2.34
N TYR A 60 10.71 8.03 1.73
CA TYR A 60 10.84 7.86 0.28
C TYR A 60 9.96 6.71 -0.26
N GLU A 61 10.05 5.53 0.36
CA GLU A 61 9.34 4.32 -0.07
C GLU A 61 7.82 4.46 0.11
N ASP A 62 7.37 4.89 1.29
CA ASP A 62 5.94 5.12 1.58
C ASP A 62 5.35 6.19 0.66
N ALA A 63 6.11 7.25 0.37
CA ALA A 63 5.67 8.28 -0.56
C ALA A 63 5.58 7.76 -1.99
N MET A 64 6.41 6.79 -2.41
CA MET A 64 6.32 6.16 -3.74
C MET A 64 5.02 5.36 -3.85
N ILE A 65 4.69 4.59 -2.82
CA ILE A 65 3.43 3.85 -2.73
C ILE A 65 2.24 4.82 -2.75
N ALA A 66 2.29 5.86 -1.91
CA ALA A 66 1.25 6.87 -1.83
C ALA A 66 1.03 7.60 -3.17
N ALA A 67 2.11 7.98 -3.86
CA ALA A 67 2.04 8.62 -5.17
C ALA A 67 1.40 7.72 -6.22
N THR A 68 1.79 6.44 -6.25
CA THR A 68 1.25 5.44 -7.18
C THR A 68 -0.24 5.25 -6.92
N ALA A 69 -0.63 5.04 -5.67
CA ALA A 69 -2.03 4.88 -5.30
C ALA A 69 -2.87 6.09 -5.70
N LYS A 70 -2.34 7.31 -5.48
CA LYS A 70 -3.03 8.56 -5.82
C LYS A 70 -3.22 8.75 -7.33
N VAL A 71 -2.19 8.43 -8.13
CA VAL A 71 -2.25 8.56 -9.59
C VAL A 71 -3.23 7.56 -10.21
N HIS A 72 -3.31 6.36 -9.65
CA HIS A 72 -4.14 5.28 -10.18
C HIS A 72 -5.50 5.12 -9.48
N GLY A 73 -5.80 5.92 -8.45
CA GLY A 73 -7.06 5.83 -7.71
C GLY A 73 -7.23 4.51 -6.95
N LEU A 74 -6.15 4.02 -6.34
CA LEU A 74 -6.11 2.72 -5.65
C LEU A 74 -6.21 2.88 -4.13
N THR A 75 -6.74 1.86 -3.47
CA THR A 75 -6.68 1.72 -2.02
C THR A 75 -5.33 1.12 -1.60
N VAL A 76 -4.64 1.72 -0.65
CA VAL A 76 -3.39 1.17 -0.11
C VAL A 76 -3.71 0.07 0.90
N ALA A 77 -3.17 -1.14 0.69
CA ALA A 77 -3.22 -2.20 1.69
C ALA A 77 -1.98 -2.09 2.60
N THR A 78 -2.17 -1.72 3.87
CA THR A 78 -1.08 -1.44 4.84
C THR A 78 -1.58 -1.54 6.28
N ARG A 79 -0.66 -1.78 7.23
CA ARG A 79 -0.93 -1.61 8.67
C ARG A 79 -0.73 -0.18 9.16
N ASN A 80 -0.03 0.66 8.40
CA ASN A 80 0.35 2.03 8.77
C ASN A 80 -0.79 3.03 8.46
N VAL A 81 -1.99 2.73 8.96
CA VAL A 81 -3.24 3.37 8.52
C VAL A 81 -3.24 4.89 8.68
N SER A 82 -2.73 5.41 9.79
CA SER A 82 -2.69 6.86 10.07
C SER A 82 -1.92 7.64 9.03
N ASP A 83 -0.81 7.06 8.55
CA ASP A 83 0.19 7.77 7.76
C ASP A 83 -0.34 8.01 6.35
N PHE A 84 -0.97 6.99 5.75
CA PHE A 84 -1.60 7.09 4.44
C PHE A 84 -2.92 7.88 4.48
N ASN A 85 -3.70 7.77 5.56
CA ASN A 85 -4.89 8.62 5.74
C ASN A 85 -4.53 10.11 5.81
N ALA A 86 -3.42 10.47 6.48
CA ALA A 86 -2.93 11.85 6.54
C ALA A 86 -2.51 12.39 5.15
N LEU A 87 -2.25 11.51 4.18
CA LEU A 87 -1.98 11.85 2.78
C LEU A 87 -3.24 11.87 1.90
N GLY A 88 -4.41 11.58 2.47
CA GLY A 88 -5.71 11.59 1.80
C GLY A 88 -5.96 10.38 0.90
N LEU A 89 -5.41 9.22 1.26
CA LEU A 89 -5.58 7.96 0.54
C LEU A 89 -6.61 7.06 1.23
N ASP A 90 -7.34 6.28 0.43
CA ASP A 90 -8.14 5.18 0.95
C ASP A 90 -7.21 4.06 1.41
N VAL A 91 -7.48 3.50 2.59
CA VAL A 91 -6.64 2.48 3.21
C VAL A 91 -7.46 1.24 3.57
N PHE A 92 -6.89 0.07 3.30
CA PHE A 92 -7.36 -1.22 3.79
C PHE A 92 -6.29 -1.84 4.68
N ASN A 93 -6.66 -2.30 5.88
CA ASN A 93 -5.72 -2.93 6.80
C ASN A 93 -5.95 -4.45 6.86
N PRO A 94 -5.15 -5.27 6.16
CA PRO A 94 -5.30 -6.74 6.17
C PRO A 94 -4.88 -7.38 7.50
N PHE A 95 -4.27 -6.61 8.41
CA PHE A 95 -3.90 -7.04 9.75
C PHE A 95 -5.01 -6.82 10.79
N ALA A 96 -6.03 -6.02 10.44
CA ALA A 96 -7.18 -5.86 11.30
C ALA A 96 -7.96 -7.21 11.38
N PRO A 97 -8.67 -7.47 12.50
CA PRO A 97 -9.62 -8.57 12.54
C PRO A 97 -10.56 -8.50 11.34
N ALA A 98 -10.93 -9.67 10.78
CA ALA A 98 -11.95 -9.73 9.75
C ALA A 98 -13.20 -9.01 10.27
N GLN A 99 -13.60 -7.94 9.59
CA GLN A 99 -14.83 -7.23 9.92
C GLN A 99 -15.98 -8.19 9.60
N ALA A 100 -16.69 -8.60 10.66
CA ALA A 100 -17.88 -9.45 10.58
C ALA A 100 -19.04 -8.71 9.91
#